data_AF-A0A1Y0MM60-F1
#
_entry.id   AF-A0A1Y0MM60-F1
#
_cell.length_a   1.000
_cell.length_b   1.000
_cell.length_c   1.000
_cell.angle_alpha   90.00
_cell.angle_beta   90.00
_cell.angle_gamma   90.00
#
_symmetry.space_group_name_H-M   'P 1'
#
loop_
_entity.id
_entity.type
_entity.pdbx_description
1 polymer ?
#
loop_
_entity_poly.entity_id
_entity_poly.type
_entity_poly.pdbx_seq_one_letter_code
_entity_poly.pdbx_strand_id
1 'polypeptide(L)'
;MKTLVYLSLALTFFIGSVHAQEFQGIATYKTQRKLDIKLDSTQVPSEMQEQLLAMMKKQFEKEYTLDFNKDASLYKVVESLETPTVGGGGMQIVVAGAGEADVLYKNISENRLANKSDIFGKTFLIKDSLPELEWTLTKETKNIGEYTCFKATRTETRTVQSSFSSNEEEGTEASSETTEEEITITAWYTPQIPLGHGPGRHYGLPGLILEISDGTQSILCSKIVLNPKDGVKVEEPTKGKKVTQEEYNAIMEEKMKEMRDRYQPDNRRGNGNSFEIRIGG
;
A
#
# COMPACT_ATOMS: atom_id res chain seq x y z
N MET A 1 75.34 -23.79 5.39
CA MET A 1 74.73 -22.98 6.46
C MET A 1 74.19 -21.72 5.78
N LYS A 2 73.00 -21.76 5.16
CA LYS A 2 71.68 -21.40 5.70
C LYS A 2 71.64 -19.99 6.35
N THR A 3 71.35 -18.98 5.54
CA THR A 3 70.79 -17.70 6.00
C THR A 3 69.60 -17.35 5.09
N LEU A 4 68.44 -17.93 5.42
CA LEU A 4 67.15 -17.51 4.88
C LEU A 4 66.76 -16.19 5.54
N VAL A 5 66.69 -15.12 4.76
CA VAL A 5 66.08 -13.85 5.15
C VAL A 5 64.57 -14.04 5.05
N TYR A 6 63.91 -14.31 6.17
CA TYR A 6 62.46 -14.30 6.28
C TYR A 6 61.98 -12.84 6.29
N LEU A 7 61.57 -12.35 5.12
CA LEU A 7 60.81 -11.11 4.99
C LEU A 7 59.40 -11.36 5.54
N SER A 8 59.21 -11.06 6.83
CA SER A 8 57.90 -11.06 7.48
C SER A 8 57.11 -9.85 6.97
N LEU A 9 56.28 -10.08 5.95
CA LEU A 9 55.26 -9.15 5.53
C LEU A 9 54.18 -9.11 6.63
N ALA A 10 54.38 -8.25 7.63
CA ALA A 10 53.34 -7.92 8.59
C ALA A 10 52.24 -7.13 7.86
N LEU A 11 51.26 -7.86 7.32
CA LEU A 11 50.01 -7.30 6.83
C LEU A 11 49.23 -6.79 8.05
N THR A 12 49.54 -5.58 8.52
CA THR A 12 48.70 -4.86 9.48
C THR A 12 47.37 -4.57 8.80
N PHE A 13 46.41 -5.47 9.01
CA PHE A 13 45.01 -5.26 8.72
C PHE A 13 44.56 -4.13 9.65
N PHE A 14 44.59 -2.90 9.14
CA PHE A 14 43.99 -1.76 9.80
C PHE A 14 42.49 -2.04 9.81
N ILE A 15 41.98 -2.65 10.88
CA ILE A 15 40.56 -2.74 11.16
C ILE A 15 40.15 -1.31 11.52
N GLY A 16 39.98 -0.49 10.49
CA GLY A 16 39.23 0.74 10.64
C GLY A 16 37.86 0.32 11.16
N SER A 17 37.47 0.83 12.32
CA SER A 17 36.09 0.78 12.75
C SER A 17 35.29 1.45 11.64
N VAL A 18 34.71 0.64 10.75
CA VAL A 18 33.67 1.09 9.84
C VAL A 18 32.55 1.47 10.78
N HIS A 19 32.46 2.76 11.11
CA HIS A 19 31.24 3.31 11.66
C HIS A 19 30.19 3.08 10.57
N ALA A 20 29.48 1.97 10.68
CA ALA A 20 28.27 1.77 9.91
C ALA A 20 27.37 2.94 10.30
N GLN A 21 27.21 3.89 9.38
CA GLN A 21 26.21 4.92 9.52
C GLN A 21 24.88 4.16 9.60
N GLU A 22 24.25 4.19 10.78
CA GLU A 22 22.93 3.61 10.95
C GLU A 22 21.96 4.44 10.12
N PHE A 23 21.62 3.94 8.94
CA PHE A 23 20.60 4.55 8.10
C PHE A 23 19.28 4.46 8.85
N GLN A 24 18.75 5.63 9.18
CA GLN A 24 17.37 5.80 9.60
C GLN A 24 16.81 7.03 8.91
N GLY A 25 15.52 7.06 8.71
CA GLY A 25 14.89 8.21 8.08
C GLY A 25 13.38 8.13 8.06
N ILE A 26 12.82 9.19 7.50
CA ILE A 26 11.40 9.34 7.26
C ILE A 26 11.23 9.62 5.77
N ALA A 27 10.52 8.75 5.07
CA ALA A 27 10.12 8.98 3.69
C ALA A 27 8.63 9.29 3.62
N THR A 28 8.26 10.30 2.83
CA THR A 28 6.87 10.70 2.59
C THR A 28 6.46 10.26 1.20
N TYR A 29 5.34 9.58 1.08
CA TYR A 29 4.81 9.03 -0.15
C TYR A 29 3.45 9.63 -0.49
N LYS A 30 3.15 9.72 -1.79
CA LYS A 30 1.85 10.18 -2.30
C LYS A 30 1.31 9.18 -3.31
N THR A 31 0.03 8.88 -3.23
CA THR A 31 -0.65 8.06 -4.24
C THR A 31 -1.07 8.92 -5.42
N GLN A 32 -0.89 8.38 -6.62
CA GLN A 32 -1.43 8.93 -7.86
C GLN A 32 -2.17 7.82 -8.59
N ARG A 33 -3.40 8.07 -8.99
CA ARG A 33 -4.19 7.14 -9.81
C ARG A 33 -4.39 7.73 -11.20
N LYS A 34 -4.18 6.93 -12.23
CA LYS A 34 -4.63 7.30 -13.58
C LYS A 34 -6.15 7.07 -13.64
N LEU A 35 -6.91 8.16 -13.57
CA LEU A 35 -8.37 8.10 -13.68
C LEU A 35 -8.76 8.30 -15.15
N ASP A 36 -8.89 7.19 -15.90
CA ASP A 36 -9.54 7.20 -17.21
C ASP A 36 -11.07 7.07 -17.03
N ILE A 37 -11.69 8.16 -16.56
CA ILE A 37 -13.15 8.20 -16.38
C ILE A 37 -13.79 8.59 -17.70
N LYS A 38 -14.30 7.61 -18.44
CA LYS A 38 -15.22 7.83 -19.56
C LYS A 38 -16.62 8.11 -19.01
N LEU A 39 -16.89 9.37 -18.65
CA LEU A 39 -18.24 9.79 -18.29
C LEU A 39 -19.01 10.13 -19.58
N ASP A 40 -20.18 9.51 -19.76
CA ASP A 40 -21.04 9.80 -20.89
C ASP A 40 -21.55 11.25 -20.78
N SER A 41 -21.06 12.09 -21.69
CA SER A 41 -21.33 13.54 -21.73
C SER A 41 -22.79 13.90 -21.99
N THR A 42 -23.64 12.90 -22.27
CA THR A 42 -25.08 13.09 -22.47
C THR A 42 -25.89 13.11 -21.16
N GLN A 43 -25.33 12.65 -20.03
CA GLN A 43 -26.10 12.49 -18.78
C GLN A 43 -25.66 13.39 -17.62
N VAL A 44 -24.50 14.04 -17.69
CA VAL A 44 -23.98 14.89 -16.60
C VAL A 44 -23.54 16.26 -17.14
N PRO A 45 -24.05 17.39 -16.59
CA PRO A 45 -23.55 18.73 -16.93
C PRO A 45 -22.04 18.85 -16.65
N SER A 46 -21.31 19.50 -17.56
CA SER A 46 -19.83 19.57 -17.51
C SER A 46 -19.26 20.11 -16.20
N GLU A 47 -19.90 21.11 -15.59
CA GLU A 47 -19.47 21.69 -14.30
C GLU A 47 -19.60 20.68 -13.13
N MET A 48 -20.67 19.87 -13.12
CA MET A 48 -20.86 18.84 -12.10
C MET A 48 -19.88 17.68 -12.29
N GLN A 49 -19.56 17.36 -13.54
CA GLN A 49 -18.53 16.37 -13.90
C GLN A 49 -17.14 16.82 -13.42
N GLU A 50 -16.76 18.08 -13.63
CA GLU A 50 -15.49 18.61 -13.13
C GLU A 50 -15.40 18.61 -11.60
N GLN A 51 -16.47 19.01 -10.91
CA GLN A 51 -16.51 18.96 -9.44
C GLN A 51 -16.42 17.53 -8.90
N LEU A 52 -17.11 16.58 -9.53
CA LEU A 52 -17.05 15.16 -9.17
C LEU A 52 -15.66 14.58 -9.41
N LEU A 53 -15.03 14.89 -10.55
CA LEU A 53 -13.65 14.50 -10.85
C LEU A 53 -12.65 15.10 -9.86
N ALA A 54 -12.82 16.37 -9.47
CA ALA A 54 -11.97 17.03 -8.49
C ALA A 54 -12.10 16.40 -7.09
N MET A 55 -13.33 16.09 -6.66
CA MET A 55 -13.59 15.37 -5.42
C MET A 55 -12.96 13.96 -5.44
N MET A 56 -13.12 13.22 -6.54
CA MET A 56 -12.51 11.89 -6.70
C MET A 56 -10.98 11.96 -6.66
N LYS A 57 -10.35 12.89 -7.40
CA LYS A 57 -8.89 13.11 -7.36
C LYS A 57 -8.40 13.39 -5.95
N LYS A 58 -9.05 14.31 -5.23
CA LYS A 58 -8.69 14.65 -3.84
C LYS A 58 -8.81 13.47 -2.89
N GLN A 59 -9.76 12.56 -3.13
CA GLN A 59 -9.92 11.34 -2.32
C GLN A 59 -8.87 10.26 -2.64
N PHE A 60 -8.40 10.18 -3.89
CA PHE A 60 -7.38 9.21 -4.31
C PHE A 60 -5.94 9.68 -4.08
N GLU A 61 -5.74 10.97 -3.87
CA GLU A 61 -4.47 11.54 -3.41
C GLU A 61 -4.37 11.43 -1.89
N LYS A 62 -3.81 10.31 -1.43
CA LYS A 62 -3.46 10.06 -0.04
C LYS A 62 -1.96 10.28 0.14
N GLU A 63 -1.60 10.80 1.30
CA GLU A 63 -0.22 10.98 1.72
C GLU A 63 0.10 9.98 2.84
N TYR A 64 1.31 9.43 2.82
CA TYR A 64 1.76 8.42 3.76
C TYR A 64 3.17 8.75 4.24
N THR A 65 3.51 8.26 5.43
CA THR A 65 4.86 8.32 5.99
C THR A 65 5.39 6.91 6.19
N LEU A 66 6.66 6.71 5.89
CA LEU A 66 7.44 5.52 6.18
C LEU A 66 8.59 5.93 7.10
N ASP A 67 8.42 5.65 8.38
CA ASP A 67 9.48 5.77 9.38
C ASP A 67 10.31 4.48 9.30
N PHE A 68 11.62 4.56 9.06
CA PHE A 68 12.45 3.36 8.90
C PHE A 68 13.80 3.46 9.61
N ASN A 69 14.30 2.30 10.02
CA ASN A 69 15.66 2.09 10.50
C ASN A 69 16.23 0.80 9.86
N LYS A 70 17.36 0.32 10.37
CA LYS A 70 18.04 -0.86 9.84
C LYS A 70 17.16 -2.12 9.81
N ASP A 71 16.35 -2.33 10.82
CA ASP A 71 15.63 -3.60 11.05
C ASP A 71 14.16 -3.51 10.67
N ALA A 72 13.53 -2.36 10.97
CA ALA A 72 12.09 -2.19 10.93
C ALA A 72 11.66 -0.91 10.22
N SER A 73 10.41 -0.93 9.76
CA SER A 73 9.71 0.23 9.23
C SER A 73 8.26 0.30 9.70
N LEU A 74 7.73 1.51 9.71
CA LEU A 74 6.38 1.83 10.15
C LEU A 74 5.74 2.76 9.12
N TYR A 75 4.80 2.20 8.36
CA TYR A 75 4.06 2.89 7.31
C TYR A 75 2.70 3.34 7.84
N LYS A 76 2.37 4.62 7.66
CA LYS A 76 1.14 5.24 8.21
C LYS A 76 0.52 6.17 7.19
N VAL A 77 -0.81 6.23 7.17
CA VAL A 77 -1.54 7.28 6.46
C VAL A 77 -1.33 8.61 7.20
N VAL A 78 -1.03 9.67 6.47
CA VAL A 78 -1.10 11.04 7.00
C VAL A 78 -2.57 11.45 6.92
N GLU A 79 -3.26 11.50 8.06
CA GLU A 79 -4.67 11.89 8.10
C GLU A 79 -4.84 13.29 7.48
N SER A 80 -5.58 13.36 6.38
CA SER A 80 -6.08 14.62 5.85
C SER A 80 -7.30 15.02 6.67
N LEU A 81 -7.29 16.22 7.24
CA LEU A 81 -8.31 16.75 8.16
C LEU A 81 -9.71 16.96 7.53
N GLU A 82 -9.89 16.63 6.26
CA GLU A 82 -11.13 16.84 5.52
C GLU A 82 -11.65 15.52 4.96
N THR A 83 -12.45 14.79 5.73
CA THR A 83 -13.32 13.76 5.15
C THR A 83 -14.35 14.47 4.26
N PRO A 84 -14.37 14.26 2.94
CA PRO A 84 -15.39 14.88 2.10
C PRO A 84 -16.73 14.24 2.46
N THR A 85 -17.54 14.93 3.23
CA THR A 85 -18.93 14.53 3.48
C THR A 85 -19.71 14.94 2.24
N VAL A 86 -19.88 14.01 1.29
CA VAL A 86 -20.70 14.27 0.12
C VAL A 86 -22.17 14.10 0.51
N GLY A 87 -22.87 15.23 0.66
CA GLY A 87 -24.33 15.31 0.50
C GLY A 87 -25.19 14.82 1.68
N GLY A 88 -26.10 15.68 2.13
CA GLY A 88 -27.14 15.33 3.09
C GLY A 88 -28.08 14.27 2.53
N GLY A 89 -27.99 13.05 3.05
CA GLY A 89 -28.84 11.96 2.62
C GLY A 89 -28.38 10.58 3.06
N GLY A 90 -27.85 10.44 4.29
CA GLY A 90 -27.66 9.15 4.99
C GLY A 90 -26.75 8.08 4.34
N MET A 91 -26.35 8.23 3.08
CA MET A 91 -25.56 7.27 2.34
C MET A 91 -24.11 7.72 2.31
N GLN A 92 -23.38 7.33 3.36
CA GLN A 92 -21.94 7.46 3.38
C GLN A 92 -21.39 6.46 2.35
N ILE A 93 -21.01 6.94 1.16
CA ILE A 93 -20.18 6.15 0.25
C ILE A 93 -18.80 6.06 0.92
N VAL A 94 -18.66 5.08 1.82
CA VAL A 94 -17.35 4.57 2.18
C VAL A 94 -16.87 3.89 0.91
N VAL A 95 -16.14 4.61 0.06
CA VAL A 95 -15.33 3.97 -0.96
C VAL A 95 -14.41 3.07 -0.17
N ALA A 96 -14.70 1.77 -0.24
CA ALA A 96 -13.93 0.76 0.43
C ALA A 96 -12.52 0.81 -0.16
N GLY A 97 -11.65 1.62 0.44
CA GLY A 97 -10.23 1.32 0.55
C GLY A 97 -10.10 0.13 1.49
N ALA A 98 -10.71 -0.98 1.12
CA ALA A 98 -10.76 -2.21 1.89
C ALA A 98 -9.34 -2.72 2.04
N GLY A 99 -8.80 -2.61 3.25
CA GLY A 99 -7.65 -3.40 3.68
C GLY A 99 -6.32 -2.69 3.84
N GLU A 100 -6.21 -1.38 3.59
CA GLU A 100 -4.98 -0.67 3.95
C GLU A 100 -5.03 -0.30 5.43
N ALA A 101 -4.19 -0.96 6.23
CA ALA A 101 -4.15 -0.72 7.67
C ALA A 101 -3.70 0.71 7.98
N ASP A 102 -4.32 1.33 8.99
CA ASP A 102 -3.96 2.68 9.45
C ASP A 102 -2.47 2.78 9.79
N VAL A 103 -1.92 1.67 10.29
CA VAL A 103 -0.52 1.49 10.65
C VAL A 103 -0.05 0.11 10.24
N LEU A 104 1.01 0.04 9.45
CA LEU A 104 1.71 -1.19 9.06
C LEU A 104 3.16 -1.15 9.57
N TYR A 105 3.46 -1.99 10.54
CA TYR A 105 4.80 -2.25 11.02
C TYR A 105 5.38 -3.48 10.31
N LYS A 106 6.64 -3.37 9.86
CA LYS A 106 7.41 -4.48 9.28
C LYS A 106 8.75 -4.57 9.99
N ASN A 107 9.19 -5.77 10.34
CA ASN A 107 10.56 -6.03 10.76
C ASN A 107 11.15 -7.09 9.81
N ILE A 108 12.07 -6.64 8.96
CA ILE A 108 12.69 -7.48 7.92
C ILE A 108 13.68 -8.45 8.56
N SER A 109 14.40 -8.02 9.60
CA SER A 109 15.37 -8.85 10.33
C SER A 109 14.72 -10.04 11.03
N GLU A 110 13.48 -9.87 11.52
CA GLU A 110 12.69 -10.90 12.20
C GLU A 110 11.64 -11.57 11.30
N ASN A 111 11.60 -11.23 10.01
CA ASN A 111 10.67 -11.76 9.01
C ASN A 111 9.18 -11.70 9.44
N ARG A 112 8.74 -10.57 10.01
CA ARG A 112 7.39 -10.43 10.55
C ARG A 112 6.77 -9.06 10.30
N LEU A 113 5.45 -9.03 10.30
CA LEU A 113 4.65 -7.82 10.19
C LEU A 113 3.61 -7.74 11.31
N ALA A 114 3.20 -6.51 11.60
CA ALA A 114 2.06 -6.24 12.46
C ALA A 114 1.28 -5.05 11.91
N ASN A 115 -0.04 -5.16 11.82
CA ASN A 115 -0.89 -4.08 11.37
C ASN A 115 -2.08 -3.87 12.30
N LYS A 116 -2.41 -2.60 12.52
CA LYS A 116 -3.55 -2.20 13.34
C LYS A 116 -4.68 -1.77 12.42
N SER A 117 -5.87 -2.31 12.65
CA SER A 117 -7.07 -1.87 11.93
C SER A 117 -8.26 -1.73 12.88
N ASP A 118 -8.96 -0.62 12.75
CA ASP A 118 -10.12 -0.26 13.54
C ASP A 118 -11.39 -0.40 12.69
N ILE A 119 -12.17 -1.47 12.90
CA ILE A 119 -13.37 -1.77 12.10
C ILE A 119 -14.55 -2.16 12.98
N PHE A 120 -15.73 -1.62 12.68
CA PHE A 120 -16.98 -1.89 13.41
C PHE A 120 -16.87 -1.63 14.92
N GLY A 121 -16.09 -0.61 15.30
CA GLY A 121 -15.82 -0.26 16.70
C GLY A 121 -14.93 -1.27 17.44
N LYS A 122 -14.29 -2.20 16.73
CA LYS A 122 -13.33 -3.16 17.28
C LYS A 122 -11.94 -2.92 16.68
N THR A 123 -10.94 -2.87 17.55
CA THR A 123 -9.52 -2.80 17.16
C THR A 123 -8.95 -4.20 17.03
N PHE A 124 -8.34 -4.50 15.88
CA PHE A 124 -7.60 -5.72 15.63
C PHE A 124 -6.11 -5.42 15.50
N LEU A 125 -5.29 -6.28 16.11
CA LEU A 125 -3.84 -6.30 15.96
C LEU A 125 -3.49 -7.54 15.14
N ILE A 126 -3.33 -7.35 13.84
CA ILE A 126 -3.06 -8.42 12.90
C ILE A 126 -1.55 -8.65 12.92
N LYS A 127 -1.12 -9.89 13.16
CA LYS A 127 0.29 -10.28 13.18
C LYS A 127 0.51 -11.45 12.23
N ASP A 128 1.56 -11.35 11.43
CA ASP A 128 1.89 -12.38 10.44
C ASP A 128 3.38 -12.39 10.11
N SER A 129 3.81 -13.37 9.30
CA SER A 129 5.14 -13.36 8.68
C SER A 129 5.18 -12.41 7.49
N LEU A 130 6.39 -11.97 7.10
CA LEU A 130 6.54 -11.24 5.84
C LEU A 130 6.63 -12.25 4.67
N PRO A 131 5.79 -12.11 3.63
CA PRO A 131 5.84 -12.99 2.47
C PRO A 131 7.04 -12.67 1.59
N GLU A 132 7.76 -13.69 1.14
CA GLU A 132 8.90 -13.50 0.22
C GLU A 132 8.43 -12.87 -1.10
N LEU A 133 9.09 -11.79 -1.51
CA LEU A 133 8.78 -11.05 -2.73
C LEU A 133 9.86 -11.28 -3.77
N GLU A 134 9.53 -12.06 -4.80
CA GLU A 134 10.46 -12.37 -5.90
C GLU A 134 10.53 -11.20 -6.89
N TRP A 135 11.57 -10.37 -6.73
CA TRP A 135 11.84 -9.25 -7.64
C TRP A 135 12.79 -9.63 -8.77
N THR A 136 12.43 -9.27 -9.98
CA THR A 136 13.32 -9.29 -11.15
C THR A 136 13.98 -7.92 -11.29
N LEU A 137 15.29 -7.86 -11.07
CA LEU A 137 16.07 -6.62 -11.23
C LEU A 137 16.37 -6.35 -12.71
N THR A 138 16.22 -5.10 -13.13
CA THR A 138 16.53 -4.67 -14.51
C THR A 138 17.66 -3.65 -14.53
N LYS A 139 18.15 -3.30 -15.73
CA LYS A 139 19.20 -2.29 -15.94
C LYS A 139 18.65 -0.88 -16.20
N GLU A 140 17.32 -0.73 -16.23
CA GLU A 140 16.70 0.57 -16.44
C GLU A 140 16.95 1.47 -15.22
N THR A 141 17.30 2.73 -15.49
CA THR A 141 17.58 3.73 -14.47
C THR A 141 16.78 4.99 -14.72
N LYS A 142 16.40 5.67 -13.63
CA LYS A 142 15.84 7.02 -13.66
C LYS A 142 16.19 7.76 -12.38
N ASN A 143 16.08 9.08 -12.39
CA ASN A 143 16.25 9.89 -11.19
C ASN A 143 14.88 10.23 -10.57
N ILE A 144 14.77 10.07 -9.26
CA ILE A 144 13.63 10.55 -8.46
C ILE A 144 14.20 11.50 -7.41
N GLY A 145 13.92 12.80 -7.57
CA GLY A 145 14.61 13.84 -6.81
C GLY A 145 16.12 13.81 -7.10
N GLU A 146 16.92 13.70 -6.05
CA GLU A 146 18.39 13.58 -6.12
C GLU A 146 18.90 12.13 -6.22
N TYR A 147 18.00 11.14 -6.11
CA TYR A 147 18.37 9.74 -6.01
C TYR A 147 18.35 9.04 -7.38
N THR A 148 19.43 8.36 -7.72
CA THR A 148 19.45 7.44 -8.86
C THR A 148 18.76 6.14 -8.48
N CYS A 149 17.75 5.78 -9.25
CA CYS A 149 16.89 4.62 -9.02
C CYS A 149 17.04 3.59 -10.13
N PHE A 150 16.91 2.32 -9.76
CA PHE A 150 16.89 1.17 -10.65
C PHE A 150 15.50 0.54 -10.62
N LYS A 151 15.08 0.00 -11.76
CA LYS A 151 13.79 -0.65 -11.90
C LYS A 151 13.87 -2.12 -11.50
N ALA A 152 12.88 -2.58 -10.75
CA ALA A 152 12.60 -3.98 -10.48
C ALA A 152 11.13 -4.28 -10.80
N THR A 153 10.82 -5.51 -11.19
CA THR A 153 9.45 -5.94 -11.49
C THR A 153 9.12 -7.24 -10.79
N ARG A 154 7.85 -7.42 -10.43
CA ARG A 154 7.30 -8.63 -9.82
C ARG A 154 5.92 -8.89 -10.41
N THR A 155 5.58 -10.16 -10.62
CA THR A 155 4.21 -10.55 -10.99
C THR A 155 3.43 -10.92 -9.74
N GLU A 156 2.17 -10.52 -9.68
CA GLU A 156 1.24 -10.89 -8.61
C GLU A 156 -0.11 -11.24 -9.23
N THR A 157 -0.74 -12.31 -8.75
CA THR A 157 -2.10 -12.66 -9.15
C THR A 157 -3.08 -11.87 -8.30
N ARG A 158 -3.93 -11.08 -8.95
CA ARG A 158 -5.00 -10.35 -8.30
C ARG A 158 -6.32 -11.02 -8.60
N THR A 159 -7.01 -11.39 -7.54
CA THR A 159 -8.40 -11.83 -7.62
C THR A 159 -9.30 -10.62 -7.80
N VAL A 160 -9.92 -10.50 -8.97
CA VAL A 160 -10.88 -9.44 -9.29
C VAL A 160 -12.27 -10.04 -9.22
N GLN A 161 -13.08 -9.56 -8.28
CA GLN A 161 -14.49 -9.90 -8.21
C GLN A 161 -15.24 -8.90 -9.09
N SER A 162 -15.64 -9.34 -10.29
CA SER A 162 -16.47 -8.52 -11.17
C SER A 162 -17.92 -8.67 -10.74
N SER A 163 -18.50 -7.60 -10.17
CA SER A 163 -19.95 -7.53 -9.99
C SER A 163 -20.57 -7.06 -11.29
N PHE A 164 -20.98 -8.00 -12.16
CA PHE A 164 -21.82 -7.66 -13.30
C PHE A 164 -23.26 -7.50 -12.81
N SER A 165 -23.76 -6.26 -12.73
CA SER A 165 -25.20 -6.02 -12.64
C SER A 165 -25.80 -6.21 -14.03
N SER A 166 -26.02 -7.46 -14.45
CA SER A 166 -26.88 -7.73 -15.60
C SER A 166 -28.30 -7.36 -15.22
N ASN A 167 -28.80 -6.28 -15.80
CA ASN A 167 -30.19 -5.87 -15.68
C ASN A 167 -31.08 -6.78 -16.55
N GLU A 168 -31.13 -8.08 -16.27
CA GLU A 168 -32.08 -9.01 -16.88
C GLU A 168 -32.62 -10.00 -15.83
N GLU A 169 -33.91 -9.80 -15.58
CA GLU A 169 -34.91 -10.69 -14.96
C GLU A 169 -34.75 -11.11 -13.48
N GLU A 170 -35.84 -10.87 -12.74
CA GLU A 170 -36.05 -11.26 -11.36
C GLU A 170 -35.75 -12.75 -11.14
N GLY A 171 -34.74 -13.04 -10.33
CA GLY A 171 -34.53 -14.37 -9.75
C GLY A 171 -33.17 -15.01 -10.00
N THR A 172 -32.28 -14.39 -10.77
CA THR A 172 -30.92 -14.91 -10.96
C THR A 172 -30.04 -14.43 -9.81
N GLU A 173 -29.54 -15.37 -8.98
CA GLU A 173 -28.54 -15.04 -7.96
C GLU A 173 -27.37 -14.32 -8.64
N ALA A 174 -26.94 -13.20 -8.06
CA ALA A 174 -25.77 -12.47 -8.53
C ALA A 174 -24.55 -13.41 -8.47
N SER A 175 -24.25 -14.09 -9.58
CA SER A 175 -23.03 -14.86 -9.71
C SER A 175 -21.89 -13.86 -9.83
N SER A 176 -21.20 -13.62 -8.73
CA SER A 176 -19.93 -12.91 -8.79
C SER A 176 -18.93 -13.81 -9.48
N GLU A 177 -18.57 -13.50 -10.71
CA GLU A 177 -17.44 -14.16 -11.35
C GLU A 177 -16.16 -13.58 -10.75
N THR A 178 -15.38 -14.47 -10.16
CA THR A 178 -14.07 -14.17 -9.62
C THR A 178 -13.07 -14.53 -10.71
N THR A 179 -12.45 -13.53 -11.33
CA THR A 179 -11.37 -13.73 -12.30
C THR A 179 -10.03 -13.50 -11.63
N GLU A 180 -9.04 -14.33 -11.99
CA GLU A 180 -7.65 -14.12 -11.62
C GLU A 180 -6.95 -13.39 -12.75
N GLU A 181 -6.37 -12.24 -12.45
CA GLU A 181 -5.60 -11.44 -13.40
C GLU A 181 -4.14 -11.35 -12.93
N GLU A 182 -3.20 -11.61 -13.83
CA GLU A 182 -1.78 -11.39 -13.55
C GLU A 182 -1.43 -9.91 -13.73
N ILE A 183 -1.03 -9.25 -12.65
CA ILE A 183 -0.57 -7.86 -12.68
C ILE A 183 0.95 -7.80 -12.54
N THR A 184 1.57 -6.87 -13.26
CA THR A 184 3.01 -6.59 -13.13
C THR A 184 3.21 -5.36 -12.25
N ILE A 185 3.81 -5.58 -11.09
CA ILE A 185 4.20 -4.52 -10.17
C ILE A 185 5.60 -4.05 -10.54
N THR A 186 5.73 -2.76 -10.81
CA THR A 186 7.01 -2.09 -11.10
C THR A 186 7.43 -1.27 -9.90
N ALA A 187 8.65 -1.49 -9.42
CA ALA A 187 9.29 -0.72 -8.36
C ALA A 187 10.51 0.03 -8.89
N TRP A 188 10.73 1.26 -8.42
CA TRP A 188 11.97 1.99 -8.58
C TRP A 188 12.62 2.19 -7.22
N TYR A 189 13.82 1.66 -7.04
CA TYR A 189 14.53 1.66 -5.76
C TYR A 189 15.92 2.28 -5.88
N THR A 190 16.43 2.86 -4.79
CA THR A 190 17.77 3.48 -4.75
C THR A 190 18.73 2.78 -3.78
N PRO A 191 19.86 2.22 -4.27
CA PRO A 191 20.91 1.67 -3.40
C PRO A 191 21.63 2.71 -2.55
N GLN A 192 21.45 4.01 -2.83
CA GLN A 192 22.04 5.11 -2.06
C GLN A 192 21.52 5.17 -0.63
N ILE A 193 20.31 4.63 -0.39
CA ILE A 193 19.77 4.34 0.94
C ILE A 193 19.67 2.81 1.01
N PRO A 194 20.69 2.10 1.51
CA PRO A 194 20.83 0.65 1.39
C PRO A 194 19.95 -0.11 2.40
N LEU A 195 18.68 0.25 2.48
CA LEU A 195 17.67 -0.37 3.33
C LEU A 195 16.52 -0.87 2.46
N GLY A 196 16.22 -2.15 2.52
CA GLY A 196 15.20 -2.80 1.68
C GLY A 196 13.75 -2.52 2.11
N HIS A 197 13.46 -1.34 2.65
CA HIS A 197 12.11 -0.91 3.00
C HIS A 197 11.39 -0.27 1.81
N GLY A 198 10.07 -0.15 1.91
CA GLY A 198 9.24 0.45 0.88
C GLY A 198 7.81 0.72 1.37
N PRO A 199 7.01 1.42 0.55
CA PRO A 199 5.63 1.78 0.90
C PRO A 199 4.73 0.54 0.98
N GLY A 200 3.75 0.58 1.87
CA GLY A 200 2.80 -0.51 2.08
C GLY A 200 3.51 -1.83 2.37
N ARG A 201 3.08 -2.91 1.70
CA ARG A 201 3.64 -4.26 1.88
C ARG A 201 4.91 -4.52 1.07
N HIS A 202 5.41 -3.56 0.29
CA HIS A 202 6.55 -3.77 -0.58
C HIS A 202 7.87 -3.60 0.18
N TYR A 203 8.80 -4.53 -0.02
CA TYR A 203 10.12 -4.58 0.62
C TYR A 203 11.05 -5.55 -0.15
N GLY A 204 12.30 -5.68 0.31
CA GLY A 204 13.22 -6.75 -0.14
C GLY A 204 14.13 -6.38 -1.30
N LEU A 205 14.06 -5.15 -1.81
CA LEU A 205 15.00 -4.65 -2.81
C LEU A 205 16.32 -4.19 -2.16
N PRO A 206 17.45 -4.16 -2.89
CA PRO A 206 18.75 -3.74 -2.34
C PRO A 206 18.86 -2.20 -2.25
N GLY A 207 17.83 -1.57 -1.67
CA GLY A 207 17.71 -0.13 -1.50
C GLY A 207 16.27 0.29 -1.23
N LEU A 208 16.09 1.53 -0.80
CA LEU A 208 14.77 2.08 -0.46
C LEU A 208 13.93 2.22 -1.73
N ILE A 209 12.69 1.72 -1.68
CA ILE A 209 11.72 1.86 -2.78
C ILE A 209 11.18 3.29 -2.80
N LEU A 210 11.43 4.02 -3.88
CA LEU A 210 10.98 5.40 -4.06
C LEU A 210 9.72 5.52 -4.92
N GLU A 211 9.43 4.52 -5.75
CA GLU A 211 8.19 4.46 -6.50
C GLU A 211 7.73 3.02 -6.64
N ILE A 212 6.43 2.81 -6.55
CA ILE A 212 5.80 1.54 -6.94
C ILE A 212 4.56 1.81 -7.77
N SER A 213 4.32 0.98 -8.77
CA SER A 213 3.18 1.09 -9.68
C SER A 213 2.67 -0.30 -10.03
N ASP A 214 1.36 -0.50 -9.97
CA ASP A 214 0.68 -1.71 -10.44
C ASP A 214 0.09 -1.56 -11.87
N GLY A 215 0.36 -0.41 -12.51
CA GLY A 215 -0.20 -0.05 -13.82
C GLY A 215 -1.38 0.93 -13.73
N THR A 216 -2.21 0.81 -12.68
CA THR A 216 -3.39 1.65 -12.43
C THR A 216 -3.08 2.77 -11.45
N GLN A 217 -2.38 2.43 -10.36
CA GLN A 217 -2.00 3.32 -9.28
C GLN A 217 -0.49 3.31 -9.12
N SER A 218 0.07 4.49 -8.87
CA SER A 218 1.44 4.66 -8.43
C SER A 218 1.49 5.27 -7.03
N ILE A 219 2.52 4.90 -6.27
CA ILE A 219 2.89 5.49 -4.98
C ILE A 219 4.30 6.05 -5.16
N LEU A 220 4.45 7.36 -5.06
CA LEU A 220 5.70 8.08 -5.33
C LEU A 220 6.21 8.76 -4.06
N CYS A 221 7.49 8.56 -3.77
CA CYS A 221 8.20 9.24 -2.69
C CYS A 221 8.41 10.72 -3.06
N SER A 222 7.86 11.62 -2.26
CA SER A 222 7.97 13.07 -2.45
C SER A 222 9.06 13.72 -1.60
N LYS A 223 9.42 13.12 -0.46
CA LYS A 223 10.39 13.70 0.48
C LYS A 223 11.08 12.60 1.27
N ILE A 224 12.38 12.78 1.52
CA ILE A 224 13.16 11.91 2.40
C ILE A 224 13.92 12.79 3.40
N VAL A 225 13.87 12.44 4.68
CA VAL A 225 14.67 13.03 5.74
C VAL A 225 15.52 11.93 6.35
N LEU A 226 16.82 11.94 6.05
CA LEU A 226 17.78 10.99 6.60
C LEU A 226 18.34 11.51 7.93
N ASN A 227 18.48 10.61 8.91
CA ASN A 227 19.05 10.87 10.22
C ASN A 227 18.47 12.13 10.90
N PRO A 228 17.15 12.19 11.11
CA PRO A 228 16.53 13.31 11.82
C PRO A 228 17.11 13.46 13.22
N LYS A 229 17.25 14.71 13.70
CA LYS A 229 17.87 15.03 14.99
C LYS A 229 17.17 14.37 16.18
N ASP A 230 15.86 14.22 16.09
CA ASP A 230 15.03 13.60 17.14
C ASP A 230 14.97 12.07 17.04
N GLY A 231 15.70 11.47 16.07
CA GLY A 231 15.64 10.06 15.75
C GLY A 231 14.33 9.66 15.06
N VAL A 232 14.18 8.36 14.80
CA VAL A 232 12.97 7.79 14.19
C VAL A 232 12.29 6.84 15.17
N LYS A 233 10.97 7.01 15.39
CA LYS A 233 10.18 6.15 16.29
C LYS A 233 9.48 5.05 15.50
N VAL A 234 10.17 3.93 15.32
CA VAL A 234 9.63 2.72 14.69
C VAL A 234 9.11 1.78 15.79
N GLU A 235 7.92 2.07 16.30
CA GLU A 235 7.28 1.29 17.37
C GLU A 235 6.17 0.37 16.82
N GLU A 236 6.21 -0.91 17.22
CA GLU A 236 5.19 -1.88 16.84
C GLU A 236 3.87 -1.59 17.58
N PRO A 237 2.71 -1.66 16.88
CA PRO A 237 1.41 -1.54 17.54
C PRO A 237 1.15 -2.71 18.51
N THR A 238 0.63 -2.39 19.70
CA THR A 238 0.35 -3.37 20.77
C THR A 238 -1.12 -3.50 21.15
N LYS A 239 -1.97 -2.57 20.74
CA LYS A 239 -3.39 -2.51 21.07
C LYS A 239 -4.24 -3.27 20.05
N GLY A 240 -5.25 -3.99 20.54
CA GLY A 240 -6.24 -4.70 19.72
C GLY A 240 -6.30 -6.20 20.01
N LYS A 241 -7.35 -6.85 19.52
CA LYS A 241 -7.45 -8.32 19.53
C LYS A 241 -6.41 -8.88 18.55
N LYS A 242 -5.50 -9.72 19.05
CA LYS A 242 -4.50 -10.39 18.22
C LYS A 242 -5.17 -11.41 17.30
N VAL A 243 -4.90 -11.31 16.00
CA VAL A 243 -5.40 -12.21 14.95
C VAL A 243 -4.34 -12.37 13.84
N THR A 244 -4.43 -13.41 13.03
CA THR A 244 -3.65 -13.54 11.78
C THR A 244 -4.33 -12.78 10.63
N GLN A 245 -3.64 -12.62 9.48
CA GLN A 245 -4.26 -12.01 8.31
C GLN A 245 -5.46 -12.83 7.82
N GLU A 246 -5.35 -14.17 7.85
CA GLU A 246 -6.41 -15.09 7.44
C GLU A 246 -7.63 -14.99 8.36
N GLU A 247 -7.42 -15.02 9.67
CA GLU A 247 -8.51 -14.84 10.66
C GLU A 247 -9.19 -13.48 10.50
N TYR A 248 -8.41 -12.43 10.24
CA TYR A 248 -8.93 -11.10 10.00
C TYR A 248 -9.77 -11.02 8.72
N ASN A 249 -9.31 -11.63 7.64
CA ASN A 249 -10.06 -11.71 6.38
C ASN A 249 -11.39 -12.45 6.56
N ALA A 250 -11.39 -13.57 7.30
CA ALA A 250 -12.61 -14.31 7.61
C ALA A 250 -13.59 -13.49 8.45
N ILE A 251 -13.11 -12.76 9.46
CA ILE A 251 -13.94 -11.84 10.26
C ILE A 251 -14.53 -10.73 9.39
N MET A 252 -13.75 -10.18 8.47
CA MET A 252 -14.22 -9.16 7.53
C MET A 252 -15.33 -9.71 6.64
N GLU A 253 -15.11 -10.87 6.03
CA GLU A 253 -16.06 -11.50 5.11
C GLU A 253 -17.39 -11.82 5.82
N GLU A 254 -17.33 -12.41 7.01
CA GLU A 254 -18.50 -12.69 7.83
C GLU A 254 -19.27 -11.41 8.17
N LYS A 255 -18.56 -10.35 8.58
CA LYS A 255 -19.19 -9.06 8.91
C LYS A 255 -19.82 -8.37 7.72
N MET A 256 -19.15 -8.43 6.56
CA MET A 256 -19.67 -7.88 5.30
C MET A 256 -20.92 -8.63 4.85
N LYS A 257 -20.95 -9.97 5.01
CA LYS A 257 -22.14 -10.79 4.75
C LYS A 257 -23.29 -10.44 5.71
N GLU A 258 -23.03 -10.37 7.01
CA GLU A 258 -24.03 -9.99 8.03
C GLU A 258 -24.61 -8.58 7.78
N MET A 259 -23.80 -7.65 7.26
CA MET A 259 -24.29 -6.34 6.84
C MET A 259 -25.14 -6.43 5.58
N ARG A 260 -24.69 -7.15 4.56
CA ARG A 260 -25.45 -7.36 3.32
C ARG A 260 -26.83 -7.93 3.62
N ASP A 261 -26.91 -8.96 4.46
CA ASP A 261 -28.17 -9.60 4.84
C ASP A 261 -29.10 -8.66 5.62
N ARG A 262 -28.54 -7.74 6.42
CA ARG A 262 -29.33 -6.73 7.17
C ARG A 262 -29.78 -5.54 6.35
N TYR A 263 -29.01 -5.18 5.33
CA TYR A 263 -29.27 -4.02 4.46
C TYR A 263 -29.86 -4.41 3.11
N GLN A 264 -30.18 -5.68 2.89
CA GLN A 264 -30.92 -6.11 1.71
C GLN A 264 -32.30 -5.42 1.76
N PRO A 265 -32.60 -4.51 0.84
CA PRO A 265 -33.91 -3.86 0.84
C PRO A 265 -34.96 -4.95 0.67
N ASP A 266 -35.96 -4.96 1.56
CA ASP A 266 -37.16 -5.76 1.37
C ASP A 266 -37.71 -5.38 -0.02
N ASN A 267 -37.64 -6.30 -0.98
CA ASN A 267 -37.87 -6.07 -2.41
C ASN A 267 -39.35 -5.76 -2.73
N ARG A 268 -40.10 -5.23 -1.76
CA ARG A 268 -41.53 -4.93 -1.79
C ARG A 268 -41.86 -3.49 -2.13
N ARG A 269 -40.88 -2.60 -2.35
CA ARG A 269 -41.16 -1.20 -2.74
C ARG A 269 -40.21 -0.75 -3.85
N GLY A 270 -40.60 -1.04 -5.08
CA GLY A 270 -39.97 -0.46 -6.26
C GLY A 270 -40.13 1.06 -6.30
N ASN A 271 -39.04 1.76 -6.58
CA ASN A 271 -38.98 2.85 -7.57
C ASN A 271 -37.52 3.23 -7.80
N GLY A 272 -37.12 3.29 -9.08
CA GLY A 272 -35.73 3.37 -9.52
C GLY A 272 -35.05 4.73 -9.31
N ASN A 273 -33.75 4.66 -9.03
CA ASN A 273 -32.65 5.40 -9.67
C ASN A 273 -31.36 5.10 -8.90
N SER A 274 -30.61 4.07 -9.31
CA SER A 274 -29.26 3.79 -8.80
C SER A 274 -28.22 4.25 -9.82
N PHE A 275 -27.34 5.16 -9.43
CA PHE A 275 -26.16 5.52 -10.23
C PHE A 275 -25.04 4.51 -9.94
N GLU A 276 -24.53 3.86 -10.98
CA GLU A 276 -23.41 2.90 -10.90
C GLU A 276 -22.09 3.64 -11.17
N ILE A 277 -21.28 3.86 -10.13
CA ILE A 277 -19.90 4.33 -10.31
C ILE A 277 -19.00 3.10 -10.40
N ARG A 278 -18.60 2.73 -11.62
CA ARG A 278 -17.58 1.71 -11.85
C ARG A 278 -16.19 2.33 -11.66
N ILE A 279 -15.56 2.05 -10.52
CA ILE A 279 -14.12 2.25 -10.34
C ILE A 279 -13.47 0.91 -10.73
N GLY A 280 -13.04 0.79 -11.98
CA GLY A 280 -12.23 -0.34 -12.44
C GLY A 280 -10.86 -0.33 -11.77
N GLY A 281 -10.41 -1.52 -11.36
CA GLY A 281 -9.09 -1.78 -10.77
C GLY A 281 -7.99 -1.80 -11.82
#